data_AF-A0A4S8LDD0-F1
#
_entry.id   AF-A0A4S8LDD0-F1
#
_cell.length_a   1.000
_cell.length_b   1.000
_cell.length_c   1.000
_cell.angle_alpha   90.00
_cell.angle_beta   90.00
_cell.angle_gamma   90.00
#
_symmetry.space_group_name_H-M   'P 1'
#
loop_
_entity.id
_entity.type
_entity.pdbx_description
1 polymer ?
#
loop_
_entity_poly.entity_id
_entity_poly.type
_entity_poly.pdbx_seq_one_letter_code
_entity_poly.pdbx_strand_id
1 'polypeptide(L)'
;RDRVRACVADLTKVEARLREAEAQDALEGVRDGLRARSGAHRFKIRNVTGQVGSTRAAGVLRQIDIRIHSRKIRYRLARDALLRLRGHGNWEDALRPLLDGDVRGVNERAFWLKEGIVSRVRGEGKRHLSWIWYQPNISEDDPEFRDALCVEWCKSRARMLRWREEVLLLNEELGRMSDYAMWKSEWWL
;
A
#
# COMPACT_ATOMS: atom_id res chain seq x y z
N ARG A 1 -26.36 -23.17 -6.83
CA ARG A 1 -27.49 -22.45 -6.21
C ARG A 1 -28.07 -23.27 -5.03
N ASP A 2 -27.30 -24.20 -4.46
CA ASP A 2 -27.85 -25.31 -3.66
C ASP A 2 -27.45 -25.33 -2.17
N ARG A 3 -26.70 -24.33 -1.68
CA ARG A 3 -26.30 -24.27 -0.27
C ARG A 3 -27.43 -23.87 0.68
N VAL A 4 -28.48 -23.23 0.17
CA VAL A 4 -29.59 -22.71 1.00
C VAL A 4 -30.49 -23.84 1.53
N ARG A 5 -30.52 -25.01 0.89
CA ARG A 5 -31.41 -26.12 1.28
C ARG A 5 -30.89 -26.97 2.46
N ALA A 6 -29.61 -26.85 2.82
CA ALA A 6 -28.98 -27.69 3.84
C ALA A 6 -28.42 -26.90 5.05
N CYS A 7 -28.43 -25.57 5.01
CA CYS A 7 -27.88 -24.74 6.08
C CYS A 7 -29.00 -24.18 6.97
N VAL A 8 -28.84 -24.30 8.28
CA VAL A 8 -29.59 -23.52 9.28
C VAL A 8 -29.52 -22.04 8.87
N ALA A 9 -30.66 -21.34 8.85
CA ALA A 9 -30.82 -20.02 8.21
C ALA A 9 -29.82 -18.93 8.65
N ASP A 10 -29.15 -19.10 9.80
CA ASP A 10 -28.17 -18.16 10.34
C ASP A 10 -26.70 -18.59 10.16
N LEU A 11 -26.42 -19.83 9.74
CA LEU A 11 -25.05 -20.32 9.59
C LEU A 11 -24.26 -19.52 8.54
N THR A 12 -24.92 -19.14 7.44
CA THR A 12 -24.31 -18.33 6.37
C THR A 12 -23.93 -16.93 6.84
N LYS A 13 -24.74 -16.32 7.72
CA LYS A 13 -24.45 -15.01 8.32
C LYS A 13 -23.29 -15.09 9.31
N VAL A 14 -23.25 -16.15 10.11
CA VAL A 14 -22.14 -16.41 11.05
C VAL A 14 -20.86 -16.67 10.29
N GLU A 15 -20.89 -17.50 9.24
CA GLU A 15 -19.72 -17.74 8.39
C GLU A 15 -19.24 -16.44 7.73
N ALA A 16 -20.15 -15.60 7.20
CA ALA A 16 -19.77 -14.32 6.60
C ALA A 16 -19.05 -13.40 7.59
N ARG A 17 -19.55 -13.29 8.84
CA ARG A 17 -18.88 -12.53 9.90
C ARG A 17 -17.50 -13.08 10.23
N LEU A 18 -17.37 -14.40 10.29
CA LEU A 18 -16.09 -15.06 10.52
C LEU A 18 -15.09 -14.76 9.38
N ARG A 19 -15.52 -14.82 8.12
CA ARG A 19 -14.65 -14.49 6.97
C ARG A 19 -14.23 -13.02 6.96
N GLU A 20 -15.12 -12.13 7.36
CA GLU A 20 -14.83 -10.71 7.48
C GLU A 20 -13.74 -10.46 8.54
N ALA A 21 -13.88 -11.06 9.73
CA ALA A 21 -12.86 -11.00 10.78
C ALA A 21 -11.54 -11.64 10.32
N GLU A 22 -11.58 -12.82 9.70
CA GLU A 22 -10.40 -13.52 9.18
C GLU A 22 -9.64 -12.66 8.15
N ALA A 23 -10.38 -11.97 7.27
CA ALA A 23 -9.78 -11.06 6.29
C ALA A 23 -9.17 -9.82 6.97
N GLN A 24 -9.84 -9.23 7.97
CA GLN A 24 -9.29 -8.11 8.74
C GLN A 24 -7.99 -8.50 9.47
N ASP A 25 -7.99 -9.62 10.19
CA ASP A 25 -6.83 -10.13 10.92
C ASP A 25 -5.67 -10.49 9.98
N ALA A 26 -5.98 -11.13 8.85
CA ALA A 26 -4.98 -11.46 7.84
C ALA A 26 -4.34 -10.19 7.25
N LEU A 27 -5.14 -9.15 6.99
CA LEU A 27 -4.65 -7.86 6.50
C LEU A 27 -3.77 -7.16 7.54
N GLU A 28 -4.18 -7.13 8.81
CA GLU A 28 -3.37 -6.55 9.87
C GLU A 28 -2.04 -7.30 10.02
N GLY A 29 -2.07 -8.63 9.98
CA GLY A 29 -0.83 -9.40 10.03
C GLY A 29 0.07 -9.21 8.78
N VAL A 30 -0.48 -8.83 7.61
CA VAL A 30 0.33 -8.38 6.47
C VAL A 30 1.01 -7.05 6.79
N ARG A 31 0.28 -6.08 7.35
CA ARG A 31 0.83 -4.79 7.78
C ARG A 31 1.93 -4.98 8.82
N ASP A 32 1.70 -5.79 9.85
CA ASP A 32 2.69 -6.11 10.87
C ASP A 32 3.93 -6.78 10.31
N GLY A 33 3.76 -7.72 9.38
CA GLY A 33 4.88 -8.32 8.67
C GLY A 33 5.71 -7.28 7.90
N LEU A 34 5.05 -6.33 7.22
CA LEU A 34 5.71 -5.24 6.50
C LEU A 34 6.42 -4.25 7.45
N ARG A 35 5.85 -3.98 8.62
CA ARG A 35 6.49 -3.18 9.69
C ARG A 35 7.73 -3.91 10.23
N ALA A 36 7.59 -5.18 10.58
CA ALA A 36 8.69 -6.02 11.06
C ALA A 36 9.83 -6.14 10.04
N ARG A 37 9.50 -6.32 8.75
CA ARG A 37 10.48 -6.32 7.65
C ARG A 37 11.24 -5.00 7.58
N SER A 38 10.51 -3.88 7.67
CA SER A 38 11.09 -2.54 7.68
C SER A 38 12.05 -2.35 8.87
N GLY A 39 11.65 -2.74 10.07
CA GLY A 39 12.49 -2.70 11.27
C GLY A 39 13.73 -3.60 11.14
N ALA A 40 13.55 -4.84 10.67
CA ALA A 40 14.64 -5.80 10.46
C ALA A 40 15.68 -5.31 9.44
N HIS A 41 15.25 -4.68 8.34
CA HIS A 41 16.19 -4.07 7.41
C HIS A 41 16.96 -2.90 8.04
N ARG A 42 16.31 -2.01 8.81
CA ARG A 42 17.04 -0.94 9.54
C ARG A 42 18.10 -1.53 10.46
N PHE A 43 17.71 -2.54 11.25
CA PHE A 43 18.61 -3.22 12.16
C PHE A 43 19.79 -3.84 11.43
N LYS A 44 19.53 -4.55 10.32
CA LYS A 44 20.58 -5.14 9.47
C LYS A 44 21.55 -4.08 8.96
N ILE A 45 21.05 -2.98 8.40
CA ILE A 45 21.89 -1.90 7.86
C ILE A 45 22.76 -1.26 8.96
N ARG A 46 22.22 -1.06 10.17
CA ARG A 46 22.92 -0.36 11.25
C ARG A 46 23.93 -1.24 12.00
N ASN A 47 23.60 -2.51 12.20
CA ASN A 47 24.27 -3.35 13.21
C ASN A 47 24.95 -4.60 12.65
N VAL A 48 24.60 -5.04 11.43
CA VAL A 48 25.08 -6.32 10.90
C VAL A 48 26.26 -6.10 9.99
N THR A 49 27.41 -6.67 10.36
CA THR A 49 28.64 -6.68 9.58
C THR A 49 29.13 -8.11 9.32
N GLY A 50 29.98 -8.28 8.32
CA GLY A 50 30.54 -9.58 7.94
C GLY A 50 29.54 -10.56 7.33
N GLN A 51 30.06 -11.66 6.77
CA GLN A 51 29.26 -12.62 6.00
C GLN A 51 28.31 -13.45 6.87
N VAL A 52 28.78 -13.91 8.05
CA VAL A 52 27.97 -14.73 8.97
C VAL A 52 26.78 -13.93 9.53
N GLY A 53 27.00 -12.67 9.92
CA GLY A 53 25.92 -11.79 10.36
C GLY A 53 24.90 -11.54 9.25
N SER A 54 25.38 -11.27 8.04
CA SER A 54 24.53 -11.01 6.87
C SER A 54 23.63 -12.19 6.52
N THR A 55 24.17 -13.41 6.52
CA THR A 55 23.41 -14.63 6.23
C THR A 55 22.34 -14.92 7.29
N ARG A 56 22.66 -14.73 8.58
CA ARG A 56 21.68 -14.84 9.67
C ARG A 56 20.55 -13.81 9.54
N ALA A 57 20.89 -12.55 9.29
CA ALA A 57 19.90 -11.48 9.08
C ALA A 57 19.01 -11.75 7.86
N ALA A 58 19.58 -12.25 6.76
CA ALA A 58 18.82 -12.69 5.60
C ALA A 58 17.86 -13.85 5.92
N GLY A 59 18.25 -14.76 6.83
CA GLY A 59 17.37 -15.80 7.37
C GLY A 59 16.14 -15.25 8.08
N VAL A 60 16.33 -14.25 8.95
CA VAL A 60 15.22 -13.58 9.65
C VAL A 60 14.29 -12.88 8.67
N LEU A 61 14.84 -12.14 7.70
CA LEU A 61 14.05 -11.47 6.66
C LEU A 61 13.23 -12.46 5.84
N ARG A 62 13.82 -13.60 5.45
CA ARG A 62 13.11 -14.68 4.74
C ARG A 62 11.94 -15.21 5.55
N GLN A 63 12.11 -15.40 6.86
CA GLN A 63 11.02 -15.87 7.72
C GLN A 63 9.87 -14.85 7.81
N ILE A 64 10.20 -13.56 7.82
CA ILE A 64 9.20 -12.49 7.77
C ILE A 64 8.45 -12.53 6.43
N ASP A 65 9.17 -12.66 5.31
CA ASP A 65 8.57 -12.73 3.97
C ASP A 65 7.62 -13.95 3.83
N ILE A 66 8.02 -15.12 4.34
CA ILE A 66 7.17 -16.32 4.37
C ILE A 66 5.88 -16.04 5.14
N ARG A 67 5.97 -15.40 6.32
CA ARG A 67 4.80 -15.05 7.12
C ARG A 67 3.88 -14.04 6.41
N ILE A 68 4.45 -13.02 5.76
CA ILE A 68 3.69 -12.07 4.94
C ILE A 68 2.93 -12.81 3.83
N HIS A 69 3.61 -13.72 3.14
CA HIS A 69 3.03 -14.48 2.03
C HIS A 69 1.86 -15.37 2.49
N SER A 70 2.03 -16.10 3.60
CA SER A 70 0.95 -16.93 4.16
C SER A 70 -0.28 -16.11 4.54
N ARG A 71 -0.09 -14.91 5.11
CA ARG A 71 -1.19 -14.02 5.47
C ARG A 71 -1.86 -13.38 4.26
N LYS A 72 -1.09 -13.03 3.24
CA LYS A 72 -1.61 -12.58 1.94
C LYS A 72 -2.51 -13.64 1.31
N ILE A 73 -2.13 -14.92 1.34
CA ILE A 73 -2.97 -16.02 0.86
C ILE A 73 -4.25 -16.11 1.68
N ARG A 74 -4.14 -16.12 3.02
CA ARG A 74 -5.30 -16.19 3.92
C ARG A 74 -6.29 -15.05 3.66
N TYR A 75 -5.79 -13.83 3.51
CA TYR A 75 -6.59 -12.66 3.14
C TYR A 75 -7.40 -12.89 1.87
N ARG A 76 -6.73 -13.33 0.79
CA ARG A 76 -7.38 -13.56 -0.51
C ARG A 76 -8.46 -14.63 -0.41
N LEU A 77 -8.17 -15.74 0.27
CA LEU A 77 -9.13 -16.83 0.47
C LEU A 77 -10.34 -16.38 1.30
N ALA A 78 -10.12 -15.66 2.40
CA ALA A 78 -11.17 -15.13 3.25
C ALA A 78 -12.06 -14.13 2.49
N ARG A 79 -11.44 -13.22 1.73
CA ARG A 79 -12.15 -12.25 0.87
C ARG A 79 -12.98 -12.94 -0.21
N ASP A 80 -12.43 -13.93 -0.90
CA ASP A 80 -13.14 -14.66 -1.95
C ASP A 80 -14.33 -15.45 -1.38
N ALA A 81 -14.17 -16.03 -0.19
CA ALA A 81 -15.26 -16.69 0.53
C ALA A 81 -16.34 -15.67 0.95
N LEU A 82 -15.94 -14.52 1.48
CA LEU A 82 -16.85 -13.44 1.87
C LEU A 82 -17.65 -12.93 0.66
N LEU A 83 -17.01 -12.77 -0.49
CA LEU A 83 -17.65 -12.36 -1.73
C LEU A 83 -18.70 -13.38 -2.19
N ARG A 84 -18.42 -14.68 -2.07
CA ARG A 84 -19.39 -15.74 -2.42
C ARG A 84 -20.58 -15.81 -1.46
N LEU A 85 -20.39 -15.46 -0.19
CA LEU A 85 -21.42 -15.54 0.85
C LEU A 85 -22.32 -14.29 0.86
N ARG A 86 -21.72 -13.10 0.82
CA ARG A 86 -22.42 -11.82 0.97
C ARG A 86 -22.74 -11.14 -0.36
N GLY A 87 -21.96 -11.43 -1.41
CA GLY A 87 -22.00 -10.71 -2.67
C GLY A 87 -21.29 -9.34 -2.60
N HIS A 88 -21.42 -8.58 -3.67
CA HIS A 88 -20.85 -7.23 -3.78
C HIS A 88 -21.54 -6.25 -2.82
N GLY A 89 -20.77 -5.32 -2.25
CA GLY A 89 -21.32 -4.24 -1.41
C GLY A 89 -20.26 -3.39 -0.72
N ASN A 90 -20.71 -2.51 0.18
CA ASN A 90 -19.88 -1.48 0.84
C ASN A 90 -18.69 -2.05 1.64
N TRP A 91 -18.73 -3.33 2.01
CA TRP A 91 -17.63 -3.98 2.73
C TRP A 91 -16.34 -4.06 1.88
N GLU A 92 -16.46 -4.00 0.55
CA GLU A 92 -15.32 -4.02 -0.37
C GLU A 92 -14.46 -2.74 -0.28
N ASP A 93 -15.03 -1.63 0.21
CA ASP A 93 -14.28 -0.38 0.40
C ASP A 93 -13.19 -0.54 1.47
N ALA A 94 -13.51 -1.30 2.52
CA ALA A 94 -12.60 -1.66 3.61
C ALA A 94 -11.72 -2.87 3.26
N LEU A 95 -12.27 -3.87 2.56
CA LEU A 95 -11.58 -5.10 2.19
C LEU A 95 -11.44 -5.22 0.66
N ARG A 96 -10.45 -4.50 0.11
CA ARG A 96 -10.18 -4.43 -1.33
C ARG A 96 -9.37 -5.63 -1.84
N PRO A 97 -9.42 -5.94 -3.15
CA PRO A 97 -8.53 -6.96 -3.72
C PRO A 97 -7.07 -6.62 -3.43
N LEU A 98 -6.35 -7.56 -2.80
CA LEU A 98 -4.94 -7.36 -2.44
C LEU A 98 -4.05 -7.83 -3.59
N LEU A 99 -3.52 -6.89 -4.38
CA LEU A 99 -2.58 -7.17 -5.46
C LEU A 99 -1.16 -7.34 -4.94
N ASP A 100 -0.29 -7.96 -5.73
CA ASP A 100 1.13 -8.13 -5.38
C ASP A 100 1.83 -6.77 -5.23
N GLY A 101 1.44 -5.81 -6.07
CA GLY A 101 1.89 -4.43 -5.96
C GLY A 101 1.36 -3.69 -4.73
N ASP A 102 0.37 -4.19 -4.01
CA ASP A 102 -0.13 -3.54 -2.80
C ASP A 102 0.66 -3.95 -1.56
N VAL A 103 1.32 -5.11 -1.59
CA VAL A 103 2.09 -5.67 -0.47
C VAL A 103 3.46 -4.99 -0.38
N ARG A 104 3.45 -3.70 -0.02
CA ARG A 104 4.64 -2.86 0.09
C ARG A 104 4.66 -2.08 1.38
N GLY A 105 5.86 -1.91 1.96
CA GLY A 105 6.05 -1.12 3.18
C GLY A 105 5.96 0.39 2.91
N VAL A 106 5.57 1.17 3.93
CA VAL A 106 5.45 2.63 3.87
C VAL A 106 6.75 3.30 3.37
N ASN A 107 7.90 2.83 3.87
CA ASN A 107 9.22 3.39 3.54
C ASN A 107 10.13 2.42 2.75
N GLU A 108 9.55 1.42 2.06
CA GLU A 108 10.30 0.30 1.46
C GLU A 108 11.45 0.74 0.52
N ARG A 109 11.34 1.93 -0.07
CA ARG A 109 12.36 2.52 -0.95
C ARG A 109 13.63 2.95 -0.24
N ALA A 110 13.54 3.55 0.94
CA ALA A 110 14.73 4.01 1.67
C ALA A 110 15.68 2.85 1.97
N PHE A 111 15.12 1.63 2.08
CA PHE A 111 15.88 0.40 2.23
C PHE A 111 16.59 -0.01 0.94
N TRP A 112 15.87 -0.11 -0.18
CA TRP A 112 16.47 -0.50 -1.47
C TRP A 112 17.60 0.45 -1.90
N LEU A 113 17.43 1.75 -1.66
CA LEU A 113 18.48 2.74 -1.91
C LEU A 113 19.72 2.49 -1.04
N LYS A 114 19.53 2.24 0.27
CA LYS A 114 20.64 2.00 1.21
C LYS A 114 21.35 0.67 0.98
N GLU A 115 20.65 -0.36 0.47
CA GLU A 115 21.27 -1.63 0.06
C GLU A 115 21.86 -1.58 -1.36
N GLY A 116 21.83 -0.42 -2.05
CA GLY A 116 22.39 -0.28 -3.40
C GLY A 116 21.55 -0.94 -4.51
N ILE A 117 20.31 -1.34 -4.21
CA ILE A 117 19.40 -2.02 -5.14
C ILE A 117 18.59 -0.97 -5.91
N VAL A 118 19.29 -0.18 -6.72
CA VAL A 118 18.70 0.94 -7.49
C VAL A 118 17.66 0.45 -8.50
N SER A 119 17.82 -0.77 -9.02
CA SER A 119 16.87 -1.39 -9.96
C SER A 119 15.45 -1.54 -9.40
N ARG A 120 15.29 -1.60 -8.06
CA ARG A 120 13.97 -1.68 -7.40
C ARG A 120 13.39 -0.31 -7.05
N VAL A 121 14.12 0.77 -7.33
CA VAL A 121 13.75 2.13 -6.97
C VAL A 121 13.00 2.80 -8.13
N ARG A 122 11.66 2.76 -8.08
CA ARG A 122 10.81 3.51 -9.02
C ARG A 122 10.86 5.02 -8.69
N GLY A 123 10.80 5.88 -9.71
CA GLY A 123 10.69 7.33 -9.53
C GLY A 123 9.46 7.76 -8.73
N GLU A 124 9.53 8.89 -8.01
CA GLU A 124 8.43 9.35 -7.14
C GLU A 124 7.19 9.83 -7.91
N GLY A 125 7.35 10.24 -9.17
CA GLY A 125 6.29 10.90 -9.94
C GLY A 125 5.00 10.09 -10.07
N LYS A 126 5.08 8.74 -10.15
CA LYS A 126 3.90 7.85 -10.28
C LYS A 126 3.59 7.04 -9.01
N ARG A 127 4.23 7.34 -7.88
CA ARG A 127 4.07 6.53 -6.66
C ARG A 127 2.80 6.92 -5.91
N HIS A 128 2.01 5.94 -5.50
CA HIS A 128 0.92 6.12 -4.55
C HIS A 128 1.18 5.21 -3.34
N LEU A 129 0.79 5.69 -2.15
CA LEU A 129 0.78 4.85 -0.96
C LEU A 129 -0.22 3.71 -1.19
N SER A 130 0.16 2.48 -0.85
CA SER A 130 -0.72 1.32 -0.98
C SER A 130 -1.97 1.52 -0.12
N TRP A 131 -3.13 1.12 -0.63
CA TRP A 131 -4.42 1.29 0.04
C TRP A 131 -4.47 0.60 1.41
N ILE A 132 -3.65 -0.43 1.61
CA ILE A 132 -3.52 -1.12 2.90
C ILE A 132 -3.09 -0.17 4.03
N TRP A 133 -2.55 1.01 3.71
CA TRP A 133 -2.09 2.03 4.66
C TRP A 133 -3.01 3.25 4.79
N TYR A 134 -4.19 3.27 4.15
CA TYR A 134 -5.11 4.43 4.25
C TYR A 134 -5.81 4.51 5.61
N GLN A 135 -6.10 3.36 6.20
CA GLN A 135 -6.70 3.23 7.53
C GLN A 135 -5.91 2.16 8.31
N PRO A 136 -4.66 2.47 8.70
CA PRO A 136 -3.88 1.54 9.49
C PRO A 136 -4.41 1.55 10.93
N ASN A 137 -4.40 0.39 11.59
CA ASN A 137 -4.48 0.40 13.04
C ASN A 137 -3.13 0.93 13.56
N ILE A 138 -3.15 2.08 14.21
CA ILE A 138 -1.95 2.76 14.70
C ILE A 138 -1.86 2.47 16.20
N SER A 139 -0.99 1.54 16.58
CA SER A 139 -0.63 1.37 17.99
C SER A 139 0.14 2.60 18.49
N GLU A 140 -0.12 3.00 19.73
CA GLU A 140 0.65 4.06 20.38
C GLU A 140 2.12 3.65 20.62
N ASP A 141 2.41 2.36 20.63
CA ASP A 141 3.74 1.80 20.94
C ASP A 141 4.71 1.77 19.75
N ASP A 142 4.30 2.26 18.56
CA ASP A 142 5.17 2.31 17.37
C ASP A 142 5.37 3.76 16.88
N PRO A 143 6.15 4.58 17.61
CA PRO A 143 6.44 5.96 17.21
C PRO A 143 7.19 6.03 15.87
N GLU A 144 8.02 5.03 15.55
CA GLU A 144 8.76 4.99 14.28
C GLU A 144 7.82 4.80 13.09
N PHE A 145 6.81 3.93 13.20
CA PHE A 145 5.81 3.76 12.15
C PHE A 145 4.94 5.01 11.98
N ARG A 146 4.55 5.66 13.09
CA ARG A 146 3.81 6.93 13.03
C ARG A 146 4.61 8.01 12.28
N ASP A 147 5.87 8.17 12.61
CA ASP A 147 6.74 9.13 11.91
C ASP A 147 6.86 8.80 10.41
N ALA A 148 7.08 7.52 10.07
CA ALA A 148 7.13 7.08 8.68
C ALA A 148 5.83 7.40 7.91
N LEU A 149 4.67 7.27 8.56
CA LEU A 149 3.38 7.61 7.98
C LEU A 149 3.20 9.13 7.82
N CYS A 150 3.61 9.92 8.83
CA CYS A 150 3.62 11.39 8.76
C CYS A 150 4.48 11.89 7.58
N VAL A 151 5.67 11.30 7.39
CA VAL A 151 6.55 11.63 6.27
C VAL A 151 5.88 11.31 4.92
N GLU A 152 5.29 10.13 4.76
CA GLU A 152 4.58 9.77 3.52
C GLU A 152 3.35 10.64 3.27
N TRP A 153 2.64 11.04 4.34
CA TRP A 153 1.54 12.00 4.25
C TRP A 153 2.03 13.37 3.77
N CYS A 154 3.08 13.92 4.38
CA CYS A 154 3.69 15.20 3.99
C CYS A 154 4.14 15.17 2.52
N LYS A 155 4.80 14.09 2.08
CA LYS A 155 5.19 13.90 0.67
C LYS A 155 4.00 13.84 -0.27
N SER A 156 2.93 13.15 0.13
CA SER A 156 1.71 13.02 -0.68
C SER A 156 0.97 14.35 -0.79
N ARG A 157 0.88 15.10 0.32
CA ARG A 157 0.34 16.47 0.35
C ARG A 157 1.16 17.42 -0.51
N ALA A 158 2.49 17.40 -0.42
CA ALA A 158 3.36 18.24 -1.25
C ALA A 158 3.22 17.96 -2.75
N ARG A 159 2.94 16.70 -3.13
CA ARG A 159 2.64 16.35 -4.53
C ARG A 159 1.28 16.86 -4.98
N MET A 160 0.26 16.74 -4.13
CA MET A 160 -1.07 17.28 -4.42
C MET A 160 -1.04 18.81 -4.59
N LEU A 161 -0.28 19.51 -3.73
CA LEU A 161 -0.11 20.97 -3.84
C LEU A 161 0.59 21.37 -5.13
N ARG A 162 1.69 20.69 -5.49
CA ARG A 162 2.40 20.94 -6.77
C ARG A 162 1.51 20.65 -7.98
N TRP A 163 0.79 19.54 -7.97
CA TRP A 163 -0.14 19.23 -9.05
C TRP A 163 -1.23 20.30 -9.19
N ARG A 164 -1.75 20.82 -8.07
CA ARG A 164 -2.70 21.93 -8.10
C ARG A 164 -2.10 23.19 -8.71
N GLU A 165 -0.86 23.50 -8.39
CA GLU A 165 -0.12 24.62 -8.98
C GLU A 165 0.10 24.42 -10.49
N GLU A 166 0.54 23.24 -10.92
CA GLU A 166 0.71 22.89 -12.34
C GLU A 166 -0.59 23.03 -13.13
N VAL A 167 -1.74 22.63 -12.57
CA VAL A 167 -3.05 22.81 -13.22
C VAL A 167 -3.39 24.30 -13.39
N LEU A 168 -3.08 25.13 -12.39
CA LEU A 168 -3.29 26.58 -12.49
C LEU A 168 -2.37 27.21 -13.54
N LEU A 169 -1.09 26.83 -13.55
CA LEU A 169 -0.11 27.29 -14.54
C LEU A 169 -0.50 26.87 -15.97
N LEU A 170 -0.95 25.63 -16.15
CA LEU A 170 -1.37 25.12 -17.46
C LEU A 170 -2.56 25.90 -18.02
N ASN A 171 -3.54 26.22 -17.17
CA ASN A 171 -4.69 27.04 -17.59
C ASN A 171 -4.25 28.45 -18.04
N GLU A 172 -3.33 29.05 -17.31
CA GLU A 172 -2.76 30.37 -17.65
C GLU A 172 -1.95 30.31 -18.96
N GLU A 173 -1.12 29.28 -19.14
CA GLU A 173 -0.36 29.08 -20.38
C GLU A 173 -1.27 28.87 -21.59
N LEU A 174 -2.35 28.11 -21.46
CA LEU A 174 -3.34 27.93 -22.53
C LEU A 174 -3.99 29.26 -22.93
N GLY A 175 -4.30 30.12 -21.96
CA GLY A 175 -4.78 31.48 -22.22
C GLY A 175 -3.77 32.30 -23.03
N ARG A 176 -2.52 32.35 -22.57
CA ARG A 176 -1.43 33.08 -23.27
C ARG A 176 -1.15 32.55 -24.67
N MET A 177 -1.21 31.23 -24.86
CA MET A 177 -1.02 30.62 -26.19
C MET A 177 -2.13 31.03 -27.15
N SER A 178 -3.38 31.10 -26.68
CA SER A 178 -4.52 31.57 -27.47
C SER A 178 -4.34 33.03 -27.88
N ASP A 179 -4.04 33.91 -26.91
CA ASP A 179 -3.83 35.33 -27.17
C ASP A 179 -2.65 35.55 -28.13
N TYR A 180 -1.55 34.82 -27.92
CA TYR A 180 -0.40 34.86 -28.82
C TYR A 180 -0.74 34.38 -30.22
N ALA A 181 -1.52 33.30 -30.37
CA ALA A 181 -1.93 32.79 -31.67
C ALA A 181 -2.81 33.80 -32.43
N MET A 182 -3.75 34.44 -31.73
CA MET A 182 -4.59 35.51 -32.29
C MET A 182 -3.73 36.70 -32.74
N TRP A 183 -2.89 37.24 -31.85
CA TRP A 183 -1.99 38.34 -32.17
C TRP A 183 -1.07 38.00 -33.35
N LYS A 184 -0.51 36.78 -33.37
CA LYS A 184 0.38 36.37 -34.44
C LYS A 184 -0.35 36.22 -35.77
N SER A 185 -1.62 35.80 -35.76
CA SER A 185 -2.45 35.71 -36.97
C SER A 185 -2.68 37.07 -37.62
N GLU A 186 -2.88 38.13 -36.83
CA GLU A 186 -3.00 39.50 -37.33
C GLU A 186 -1.69 39.99 -37.96
N TRP A 187 -0.55 39.62 -37.39
CA TRP A 187 0.76 39.99 -37.92
C TRP A 187 1.06 39.37 -39.30
N TRP A 188 0.46 38.22 -39.62
CA TRP A 188 0.65 37.54 -40.90
C TRP A 188 -0.26 38.06 -42.03
N LEU A 189 -1.23 38.93 -41.74
CA LEU A 189 -2.13 39.57 -42.71
C LEU A 189 -1.58 40.93 -43.17
#